data_AF-A0A9P9HYF1-F1
#
_entry.id   AF-A0A9P9HYF1-F1
#
_cell.length_a   1.000
_cell.length_b   1.000
_cell.length_c   1.000
_cell.angle_alpha   90.00
_cell.angle_beta   90.00
_cell.angle_gamma   90.00
#
_symmetry.space_group_name_H-M   'P 1'
#
loop_
_entity.id
_entity.type
_entity.pdbx_description
1 polymer ?
#
loop_
_entity_poly.entity_id
_entity_poly.type
_entity_poly.pdbx_seq_one_letter_code
_entity_poly.pdbx_strand_id
1 'polypeptide(L)'
;MLIGVCGSICSGKKTVAQYLVEHHGFKHLYLQPSSPSTESFNSFPDGNSAPSEDHRPESPSQSSVPEAFKGALTSTALTTKNGTSSSSETTLTLRAGPQHTFSTPEELLDFVTRRWRSRFVITDIPTETVLDVFVRRPFFLLLSVDAPLTVRWRRFQQRAKQRNVEGPDMSLEDFVAKSDTHLYDPKTGLSPLISRAVVRLLNTSSSLAHLYATLGKLDIPNPDRLRPCWDTYFMELASLAAQRSNCMKRRVGCVLVGKERRVISTGYNGTPRGLLNCAEGGCPRCNEGSSSGVGLSTCLCIHAEENALLEAGRERIREGSVLYCDTCPCLTCSIKICQVGISEVVYAHGYSMDNETARVFREAGVKLRQFIPTRLIPSYWRFSEADSDLATKRSHPSREDGALLDRRYLDHITSPHLSPVASLCGEPWRK
;
A
#
# COMPACT_ATOMS: atom_id res chain seq x y z
N MET A 1 -11.12 -12.56 3.87
CA MET A 1 -9.73 -12.15 4.17
C MET A 1 -9.16 -13.10 5.22
N LEU A 2 -7.99 -13.67 4.94
CA LEU A 2 -7.22 -14.48 5.89
C LEU A 2 -5.92 -13.76 6.20
N ILE A 3 -5.64 -13.51 7.48
CA ILE A 3 -4.40 -12.88 7.92
C ILE A 3 -3.54 -13.93 8.63
N GLY A 4 -2.34 -14.16 8.11
CA GLY A 4 -1.28 -14.87 8.82
C GLY A 4 -0.43 -13.92 9.63
N VAL A 5 -0.15 -14.23 10.90
CA VAL A 5 0.71 -13.40 11.76
C VAL A 5 1.97 -14.17 12.16
N CYS A 6 3.12 -13.75 11.62
CA CYS A 6 4.44 -14.32 11.96
C CYS A 6 5.31 -13.31 12.74
N GLY A 7 6.47 -13.74 13.23
CA GLY A 7 7.41 -12.84 13.92
C GLY A 7 8.17 -13.44 15.10
N SER A 8 9.02 -12.62 15.70
CA SER A 8 9.98 -13.04 16.74
C SER A 8 9.33 -13.44 18.07
N ILE A 9 10.11 -14.07 18.94
CA ILE A 9 9.68 -14.47 20.29
C ILE A 9 9.25 -13.23 21.08
N CYS A 10 8.07 -13.26 21.70
CA CYS A 10 7.54 -12.14 22.51
C CYS A 10 7.33 -10.80 21.77
N SER A 11 7.22 -10.80 20.44
CA SER A 11 6.94 -9.59 19.65
C SER A 11 5.52 -9.03 19.77
N GLY A 12 4.57 -9.84 20.22
CA GLY A 12 3.16 -9.44 20.37
C GLY A 12 2.20 -10.07 19.35
N LYS A 13 2.63 -11.11 18.61
CA LYS A 13 1.78 -11.83 17.63
C LYS A 13 0.37 -12.14 18.13
N LYS A 14 0.26 -12.78 19.31
CA LYS A 14 -1.04 -13.15 19.91
C LYS A 14 -1.90 -11.92 20.23
N THR A 15 -1.27 -10.86 20.72
CA THR A 15 -1.94 -9.58 21.00
C THR A 15 -2.47 -8.92 19.74
N VAL A 16 -1.73 -9.00 18.63
CA VAL A 16 -2.18 -8.48 17.33
C VAL A 16 -3.34 -9.32 16.78
N ALA A 17 -3.27 -10.65 16.87
CA ALA A 17 -4.39 -11.52 16.50
C ALA A 17 -5.63 -11.25 17.35
N GLN A 18 -5.46 -11.05 18.66
CA GLN A 18 -6.54 -10.69 19.58
C GLN A 18 -7.16 -9.35 19.21
N TYR A 19 -6.36 -8.32 18.90
CA TYR A 19 -6.87 -7.03 18.42
C TYR A 19 -7.75 -7.19 17.17
N LEU A 20 -7.33 -8.01 16.20
CA LEU A 20 -8.13 -8.28 14.99
C LEU A 20 -9.46 -8.97 15.32
N VAL A 21 -9.47 -9.90 16.29
CA VAL A 21 -10.68 -10.57 16.74
C VAL A 21 -11.63 -9.58 17.42
N GLU A 22 -11.13 -8.84 18.42
CA GLU A 22 -11.91 -7.94 19.27
C GLU A 22 -12.44 -6.71 18.52
N HIS A 23 -11.59 -6.06 17.72
CA HIS A 23 -11.92 -4.78 17.10
C HIS A 23 -12.39 -4.89 15.65
N HIS A 24 -12.11 -6.01 14.97
CA HIS A 24 -12.41 -6.17 13.55
C HIS A 24 -13.21 -7.43 13.21
N GLY A 25 -13.67 -8.18 14.21
CA GLY A 25 -14.55 -9.33 14.05
C GLY A 25 -13.89 -10.52 13.33
N PHE A 26 -12.58 -10.64 13.43
CA PHE A 26 -11.88 -11.81 12.90
C PHE A 26 -12.18 -13.04 13.75
N LYS A 27 -12.18 -14.21 13.11
CA LYS A 27 -12.21 -15.51 13.79
C LYS A 27 -10.81 -16.10 13.82
N HIS A 28 -10.33 -16.48 15.00
CA HIS A 28 -9.04 -17.14 15.14
C HIS A 28 -9.19 -18.62 14.75
N LEU A 29 -8.36 -19.08 13.82
CA LEU A 29 -8.22 -20.48 13.44
C LEU A 29 -6.86 -20.99 13.91
N TYR A 30 -6.76 -22.27 14.25
CA TYR A 30 -5.53 -22.88 14.76
C TYR A 30 -5.07 -24.01 13.86
N LEU A 31 -3.75 -24.13 13.70
CA LEU A 31 -3.13 -25.29 13.08
C LEU A 31 -2.45 -26.12 14.17
N GLN A 32 -2.68 -27.43 14.20
CA GLN A 32 -2.02 -28.30 15.17
C GLN A 32 -0.50 -28.28 14.93
N PRO A 33 0.32 -28.24 16.00
CA PRO A 33 1.75 -28.45 15.85
C PRO A 33 1.98 -29.85 15.28
N SER A 34 2.74 -29.96 14.20
CA SER A 34 3.23 -31.25 13.73
C SER A 34 4.06 -31.89 14.85
N SER A 35 3.58 -33.00 15.42
CA SER A 35 4.39 -33.83 16.33
C SER A 35 5.65 -34.27 15.59
N PRO A 36 6.85 -34.17 16.19
CA PRO A 36 8.05 -34.70 15.57
C PRO A 36 7.86 -36.22 15.41
N SER A 37 7.70 -36.68 14.17
CA SER A 37 7.75 -38.10 13.84
C SER A 37 9.13 -38.61 14.21
N THR A 38 9.17 -39.58 15.11
CA THR A 38 10.35 -40.36 15.42
C THR A 38 10.72 -41.15 14.16
N GLU A 39 11.60 -40.60 13.33
CA GLU A 39 12.18 -41.37 12.23
C GLU A 39 13.12 -42.41 12.82
N SER A 40 12.60 -43.64 12.90
CA SER A 40 13.40 -44.85 13.08
C SER A 40 14.37 -44.97 11.89
N PHE A 41 15.66 -44.86 12.20
CA PHE A 41 16.76 -45.30 11.34
C PHE A 41 16.44 -46.68 10.75
N ASN A 42 16.30 -46.76 9.43
CA ASN A 42 16.48 -48.01 8.69
C ASN A 42 17.42 -47.74 7.52
N SER A 43 18.64 -48.24 7.72
CA SER A 43 19.52 -48.93 6.78
C SER A 43 19.36 -48.63 5.29
N PHE A 44 20.42 -48.08 4.71
CA PHE A 44 20.75 -48.12 3.30
C PHE A 44 20.62 -49.53 2.71
N PRO A 45 20.21 -49.62 1.43
CA PRO A 45 20.96 -50.45 0.50
C PRO A 45 21.39 -49.68 -0.75
N ASP A 46 22.57 -50.05 -1.23
CA ASP A 46 23.28 -49.55 -2.39
C ASP A 46 22.43 -49.53 -3.67
N GLY A 47 22.50 -48.40 -4.38
CA GLY A 47 22.00 -48.27 -5.74
C GLY A 47 23.07 -48.66 -6.74
N ASN A 48 22.73 -49.53 -7.67
CA ASN A 48 23.39 -49.59 -8.97
C ASN A 48 22.37 -49.87 -10.07
N SER A 49 22.64 -49.30 -11.24
CA SER A 49 21.98 -49.42 -12.56
C SER A 49 20.68 -48.64 -12.86
N ALA A 50 20.81 -47.75 -13.86
CA ALA A 50 19.77 -47.14 -14.70
C ALA A 50 19.59 -47.97 -16.01
N PRO A 51 18.90 -47.49 -17.06
CA PRO A 51 17.46 -47.23 -17.21
C PRO A 51 16.84 -47.99 -18.41
N SER A 52 15.51 -48.14 -18.50
CA SER A 52 14.83 -48.39 -19.80
C SER A 52 13.31 -48.15 -19.77
N GLU A 53 12.89 -47.28 -20.69
CA GLU A 53 11.70 -47.19 -21.57
C GLU A 53 10.31 -47.77 -21.20
N ASP A 54 9.32 -46.92 -21.52
CA ASP A 54 7.97 -47.15 -22.07
C ASP A 54 7.05 -48.26 -21.55
N HIS A 55 5.86 -47.86 -21.05
CA HIS A 55 4.58 -48.21 -21.68
C HIS A 55 3.36 -47.59 -20.93
N ARG A 56 2.52 -46.87 -21.67
CA ARG A 56 1.05 -46.80 -21.46
C ARG A 56 0.45 -48.16 -21.90
N PRO A 57 -0.77 -48.59 -21.47
CA PRO A 57 -1.98 -47.77 -21.37
C PRO A 57 -3.03 -48.15 -20.30
N GLU A 58 -4.16 -47.42 -20.37
CA GLU A 58 -5.54 -47.83 -20.04
C GLU A 58 -6.14 -47.70 -18.63
N SER A 59 -7.33 -47.07 -18.65
CA SER A 59 -8.38 -46.98 -17.63
C SER A 59 -9.40 -48.11 -17.84
N PRO A 60 -10.27 -48.47 -16.87
CA PRO A 60 -11.57 -47.78 -16.80
C PRO A 60 -12.30 -47.72 -15.43
N SER A 61 -13.10 -46.66 -15.27
CA SER A 61 -14.50 -46.62 -14.78
C SER A 61 -14.89 -46.82 -13.30
N GLN A 62 -16.05 -46.19 -12.99
CA GLN A 62 -17.03 -46.37 -11.90
C GLN A 62 -16.86 -45.44 -10.68
N SER A 63 -17.59 -44.32 -10.59
CA SER A 63 -19.02 -44.12 -10.24
C SER A 63 -19.33 -44.30 -8.75
N SER A 64 -19.67 -43.18 -8.07
CA SER A 64 -20.84 -43.08 -7.18
C SER A 64 -20.91 -41.70 -6.52
N VAL A 65 -22.08 -41.06 -6.68
CA VAL A 65 -22.62 -39.96 -5.85
C VAL A 65 -23.44 -40.63 -4.72
N PRO A 66 -23.70 -39.99 -3.56
CA PRO A 66 -24.89 -39.12 -3.46
C PRO A 66 -24.84 -37.93 -2.46
N GLU A 67 -25.78 -36.99 -2.70
CA GLU A 67 -26.58 -36.17 -1.77
C GLU A 67 -25.90 -35.13 -0.85
N ALA A 68 -26.14 -33.81 -0.97
CA ALA A 68 -27.38 -33.02 -0.88
C ALA A 68 -28.04 -33.02 0.51
N PHE A 69 -27.77 -31.98 1.31
CA PHE A 69 -28.63 -31.62 2.45
C PHE A 69 -28.94 -30.11 2.46
N LYS A 70 -30.25 -29.83 2.53
CA LYS A 70 -30.91 -28.52 2.52
C LYS A 70 -31.07 -27.95 3.94
N GLY A 71 -31.02 -26.62 4.05
CA GLY A 71 -31.75 -25.79 5.04
C GLY A 71 -31.26 -25.90 6.50
N ALA A 72 -31.43 -24.93 7.38
CA ALA A 72 -32.21 -23.70 7.34
C ALA A 72 -31.66 -22.72 8.39
N LEU A 73 -31.92 -21.44 8.12
CA LEU A 73 -31.78 -20.31 9.02
C LEU A 73 -32.71 -20.46 10.23
N THR A 74 -32.25 -20.10 11.43
CA THR A 74 -33.11 -19.44 12.44
C THR A 74 -32.28 -18.48 13.29
N SER A 75 -32.84 -17.30 13.48
CA SER A 75 -32.35 -16.18 14.27
C SER A 75 -32.93 -16.19 15.68
N THR A 76 -32.28 -15.43 16.56
CA THR A 76 -32.82 -14.66 17.71
C THR A 76 -33.34 -15.40 18.94
N ALA A 77 -32.78 -15.06 20.11
CA ALA A 77 -33.53 -14.40 21.19
C ALA A 77 -32.59 -13.81 22.26
N LEU A 78 -32.78 -12.53 22.57
CA LEU A 78 -32.30 -11.85 23.78
C LEU A 78 -33.18 -12.24 24.97
N THR A 79 -32.59 -12.34 26.16
CA THR A 79 -33.31 -12.18 27.43
C THR A 79 -32.51 -11.31 28.39
N THR A 80 -33.16 -10.27 28.88
CA THR A 80 -32.72 -9.28 29.86
C THR A 80 -33.01 -9.75 31.29
N LYS A 81 -32.08 -9.51 32.23
CA LYS A 81 -32.40 -9.28 33.66
C LYS A 81 -31.41 -8.27 34.24
N ASN A 82 -31.94 -7.16 34.71
CA ASN A 82 -31.27 -6.16 35.56
C ASN A 82 -31.45 -6.54 37.04
N GLY A 83 -30.43 -6.27 37.87
CA GLY A 83 -30.57 -6.29 39.34
C GLY A 83 -29.27 -6.33 40.14
N THR A 84 -28.68 -5.15 40.39
CA THR A 84 -27.94 -4.70 41.60
C THR A 84 -26.57 -5.31 42.02
N SER A 85 -25.53 -4.51 41.75
CA SER A 85 -24.38 -4.08 42.59
C SER A 85 -23.57 -5.07 43.44
N SER A 86 -22.36 -5.40 42.96
CA SER A 86 -21.13 -5.33 43.77
C SER A 86 -19.89 -5.22 42.87
N SER A 87 -18.99 -4.29 43.20
CA SER A 87 -17.69 -4.06 42.57
C SER A 87 -16.81 -5.31 42.57
N SER A 88 -16.45 -5.82 41.39
CA SER A 88 -15.40 -6.84 41.21
C SER A 88 -14.81 -6.71 39.81
N GLU A 89 -13.50 -6.48 39.73
CA GLU A 89 -12.73 -6.44 38.48
C GLU A 89 -12.84 -7.78 37.76
N THR A 90 -13.61 -7.79 36.67
CA THR A 90 -13.84 -8.96 35.84
C THR A 90 -12.54 -9.34 35.12
N THR A 91 -11.90 -10.40 35.61
CA THR A 91 -10.93 -11.18 34.85
C THR A 91 -11.59 -11.61 33.53
N LEU A 92 -11.13 -11.05 32.40
CA LEU A 92 -11.61 -11.39 31.07
C LEU A 92 -11.17 -12.81 30.71
N THR A 93 -11.91 -13.80 31.19
CA THR A 93 -11.86 -15.17 30.70
C THR A 93 -12.56 -15.23 29.34
N LEU A 94 -11.81 -15.66 28.33
CA LEU A 94 -12.27 -15.90 26.97
C LEU A 94 -13.57 -16.72 26.97
N ARG A 95 -14.67 -16.15 26.47
CA ARG A 95 -15.82 -16.97 26.07
C ARG A 95 -15.41 -17.81 24.86
N ALA A 96 -15.15 -19.09 25.09
CA ALA A 96 -14.80 -20.07 24.07
C ALA A 96 -16.00 -20.35 23.15
N GLY A 97 -16.04 -19.70 21.99
CA GLY A 97 -16.67 -20.29 20.81
C GLY A 97 -15.89 -21.54 20.38
N PRO A 98 -16.46 -22.41 19.52
CA PRO A 98 -15.76 -23.61 19.07
C PRO A 98 -14.40 -23.23 18.45
N GLN A 99 -13.32 -23.72 19.04
CA GLN A 99 -11.98 -23.56 18.49
C GLN A 99 -11.91 -24.34 17.18
N HIS A 100 -11.85 -23.62 16.07
CA HIS A 100 -11.64 -24.22 14.76
C HIS A 100 -10.14 -24.54 14.63
N THR A 101 -9.80 -25.77 14.99
CA THR A 101 -8.46 -26.34 14.90
C THR A 101 -8.40 -27.31 13.73
N PHE A 102 -7.35 -27.22 12.93
CA PHE A 102 -7.13 -28.04 11.73
C PHE A 102 -5.84 -28.84 11.88
N SER A 103 -5.80 -30.03 11.30
CA SER A 103 -4.63 -30.89 11.35
C SER A 103 -3.63 -30.57 10.24
N THR A 104 -4.12 -30.12 9.08
CA THR A 104 -3.28 -29.74 7.94
C THR A 104 -3.54 -28.31 7.45
N PRO A 105 -2.52 -27.62 6.89
CA PRO A 105 -2.71 -26.31 6.23
C PRO A 105 -3.74 -26.35 5.10
N GLU A 106 -3.83 -27.47 4.38
CA GLU A 106 -4.74 -27.68 3.25
C GLU A 106 -6.20 -27.70 3.69
N GLU A 107 -6.51 -28.41 4.78
CA GLU A 107 -7.87 -28.41 5.36
C GLU A 107 -8.30 -27.03 5.82
N LEU A 108 -7.39 -26.30 6.49
CA LEU A 108 -7.64 -24.92 6.91
C LEU A 108 -7.90 -24.04 5.69
N LEU A 109 -7.08 -24.18 4.64
CA LEU A 109 -7.23 -23.43 3.40
C LEU A 109 -8.57 -23.71 2.72
N ASP A 110 -9.01 -24.97 2.60
CA ASP A 110 -10.30 -25.32 2.02
C ASP A 110 -11.46 -24.72 2.84
N PHE A 111 -11.40 -24.84 4.17
CA PHE A 111 -12.38 -24.24 5.06
C PHE A 111 -12.52 -22.74 4.87
N VAL A 112 -11.40 -22.02 4.77
CA VAL A 112 -11.37 -20.58 4.54
C VAL A 112 -11.81 -20.22 3.13
N THR A 113 -11.41 -21.01 2.11
CA THR A 113 -11.74 -20.75 0.71
C THR A 113 -13.25 -20.77 0.48
N ARG A 114 -13.96 -21.74 1.05
CA ARG A 114 -15.45 -21.79 1.01
C ARG A 114 -16.12 -20.60 1.71
N ARG A 115 -15.38 -19.88 2.55
CA ARG A 115 -15.83 -18.75 3.36
C ARG A 115 -14.99 -17.50 3.13
N TRP A 116 -14.42 -17.31 1.94
CA TRP A 116 -13.38 -16.30 1.67
C TRP A 116 -13.79 -14.86 2.00
N ARG A 117 -15.11 -14.57 1.99
CA ARG A 117 -15.70 -13.27 2.39
C ARG A 117 -15.67 -13.01 3.91
N SER A 118 -15.52 -14.06 4.72
CA SER A 118 -15.36 -13.95 6.17
C SER A 118 -13.93 -13.50 6.53
N ARG A 119 -13.74 -13.10 7.79
CA ARG A 119 -12.47 -12.60 8.33
C ARG A 119 -11.86 -13.65 9.25
N PHE A 120 -10.65 -14.11 8.93
CA PHE A 120 -9.94 -15.13 9.66
C PHE A 120 -8.51 -14.70 9.98
N VAL A 121 -8.00 -15.12 11.13
CA VAL A 121 -6.61 -14.89 11.53
C VAL A 121 -5.99 -16.19 12.01
N ILE A 122 -4.71 -16.42 11.67
CA ILE A 122 -3.90 -17.55 12.13
C ILE A 122 -2.56 -17.03 12.66
N THR A 123 -2.03 -17.64 13.72
CA THR A 123 -0.67 -17.36 14.23
C THR A 123 0.32 -18.49 14.00
N ASP A 124 -0.18 -19.64 13.54
CA ASP A 124 0.53 -20.91 13.53
C ASP A 124 1.09 -21.17 12.12
N ILE A 125 2.07 -20.36 11.73
CA ILE A 125 2.79 -20.49 10.44
C ILE A 125 4.27 -20.73 10.76
N PRO A 126 4.66 -22.00 11.03
CA PRO A 126 6.01 -22.32 11.52
C PRO A 126 7.06 -22.38 10.42
N THR A 127 6.68 -22.62 9.15
CA THR A 127 7.62 -22.86 8.05
C THR A 127 7.16 -22.19 6.75
N GLU A 128 8.07 -22.09 5.78
CA GLU A 128 7.74 -21.60 4.43
C GLU A 128 6.77 -22.51 3.69
N THR A 129 6.88 -23.83 3.88
CA THR A 129 5.97 -24.80 3.27
C THR A 129 4.52 -24.56 3.67
N VAL A 130 4.27 -24.25 4.95
CA VAL A 130 2.93 -23.88 5.43
C VAL A 130 2.49 -22.53 4.84
N LEU A 131 3.39 -21.55 4.77
CA LEU A 131 3.10 -20.25 4.17
C LEU A 131 2.70 -20.37 2.68
N ASP A 132 3.40 -21.22 1.93
CA ASP A 132 3.18 -21.42 0.48
C ASP A 132 1.80 -21.98 0.15
N VAL A 133 1.16 -22.67 1.08
CA VAL A 133 -0.24 -23.11 0.94
C VAL A 133 -1.18 -21.90 0.90
N PHE A 134 -0.98 -20.93 1.79
CA PHE A 134 -1.87 -19.78 1.92
C PHE A 134 -1.61 -18.66 0.90
N VAL A 135 -0.34 -18.37 0.58
CA VAL A 135 0.05 -17.26 -0.31
C VAL A 135 -0.51 -17.40 -1.73
N ARG A 136 -0.85 -18.62 -2.16
CA ARG A 136 -1.49 -18.87 -3.46
C ARG A 136 -2.87 -18.23 -3.60
N ARG A 137 -3.50 -17.78 -2.51
CA ARG A 137 -4.85 -17.21 -2.54
C ARG A 137 -4.80 -15.68 -2.48
N PRO A 138 -5.56 -14.98 -3.35
CA PRO A 138 -5.57 -13.52 -3.40
C PRO A 138 -6.24 -12.86 -2.19
N PHE A 139 -6.82 -13.65 -1.28
CA PHE A 139 -7.44 -13.16 -0.05
C PHE A 139 -6.56 -13.35 1.20
N PHE A 140 -5.34 -13.87 1.04
CA PHE A 140 -4.37 -14.07 2.10
C PHE A 140 -3.41 -12.89 2.23
N LEU A 141 -3.14 -12.45 3.46
CA LEU A 141 -2.17 -11.43 3.80
C LEU A 141 -1.26 -11.92 4.91
N LEU A 142 0.05 -11.84 4.72
CA LEU A 142 1.03 -12.11 5.77
C LEU A 142 1.45 -10.81 6.47
N LEU A 143 1.31 -10.80 7.79
CA LEU A 143 1.71 -9.73 8.69
C LEU A 143 2.88 -10.23 9.56
N SER A 144 4.02 -9.55 9.51
CA SER A 144 5.11 -9.79 10.45
C SER A 144 5.04 -8.81 11.61
N VAL A 145 5.26 -9.32 12.82
CA VAL A 145 5.31 -8.53 14.06
C VAL A 145 6.66 -8.73 14.71
N ASP A 146 7.44 -7.67 14.83
CA ASP A 146 8.73 -7.69 15.52
C ASP A 146 8.76 -6.66 16.65
N ALA A 147 9.75 -6.75 17.53
CA ALA A 147 9.97 -5.79 18.62
C ALA A 147 11.45 -5.74 19.00
N PRO A 148 11.95 -4.61 19.53
CA PRO A 148 13.32 -4.52 20.04
C PRO A 148 13.63 -5.64 21.04
N LEU A 149 14.83 -6.20 20.98
CA LEU A 149 15.25 -7.34 21.81
C LEU A 149 14.97 -7.11 23.30
N THR A 150 15.30 -5.92 23.81
CA THR A 150 15.07 -5.52 25.22
C THR A 150 13.58 -5.52 25.60
N VAL A 151 12.69 -5.13 24.67
CA VAL A 151 11.24 -5.16 24.87
C VAL A 151 10.74 -6.61 24.89
N ARG A 152 11.23 -7.45 23.96
CA ARG A 152 10.89 -8.88 23.89
C ARG A 152 11.34 -9.62 25.16
N TRP A 153 12.52 -9.31 25.67
CA TRP A 153 13.07 -9.84 26.91
C TRP A 153 12.21 -9.48 28.12
N ARG A 154 11.87 -8.19 28.32
CA ARG A 154 10.99 -7.76 29.42
C ARG A 154 9.64 -8.47 29.39
N ARG A 155 9.04 -8.62 28.19
CA ARG A 155 7.78 -9.35 28.01
C ARG A 155 7.92 -10.84 28.33
N PHE A 156 9.05 -11.45 27.99
CA PHE A 156 9.35 -12.83 28.35
C PHE A 156 9.39 -13.00 29.88
N GLN A 157 10.14 -12.14 30.58
CA GLN A 157 10.24 -12.14 32.04
C GLN A 157 8.88 -11.93 32.72
N GLN A 158 8.07 -10.97 32.23
CA GLN A 158 6.73 -10.72 32.76
C GLN A 158 5.81 -11.94 32.64
N ARG A 159 5.86 -12.66 31.51
CA ARG A 159 5.07 -13.89 31.30
C ARG A 159 5.54 -15.04 32.19
N ALA A 160 6.85 -15.17 32.43
CA ALA A 160 7.38 -16.18 33.33
C ALA A 160 6.86 -15.96 34.76
N LYS A 161 6.92 -14.70 35.24
CA LYS A 161 6.37 -14.30 36.56
C LYS A 161 4.87 -14.60 36.70
N GLN A 162 4.08 -14.31 35.67
CA GLN A 162 2.63 -14.56 35.67
C GLN A 162 2.26 -16.05 35.68
N ARG A 163 3.16 -16.94 35.25
CA ARG A 163 2.92 -18.39 35.20
C ARG A 163 3.30 -19.12 36.50
N ASN A 164 3.63 -18.39 37.57
CA ASN A 164 4.15 -18.96 38.83
C ASN A 164 5.32 -19.93 38.60
N VAL A 165 6.14 -19.68 37.58
CA VAL A 165 7.42 -20.36 37.41
C VAL A 165 8.44 -19.55 38.22
N GLU A 166 9.11 -20.18 39.18
CA GLU A 166 10.16 -19.56 40.02
C GLU A 166 11.28 -19.00 39.13
N GLY A 167 11.18 -17.71 38.80
CA GLY A 167 12.12 -17.04 37.89
C GLY A 167 12.11 -17.60 36.45
N PRO A 168 12.45 -16.80 35.42
CA PRO A 168 12.93 -17.41 34.20
C PRO A 168 14.31 -18.00 34.50
N ASP A 169 14.41 -19.33 34.52
CA ASP A 169 15.68 -20.09 34.56
C ASP A 169 16.54 -19.91 33.29
N MET A 170 16.29 -18.83 32.55
CA MET A 170 16.87 -18.51 31.25
C MET A 170 17.60 -17.18 31.41
N SER A 171 18.88 -17.14 31.09
CA SER A 171 19.64 -15.89 31.08
C SER A 171 19.24 -15.01 29.89
N LEU A 172 19.69 -13.74 29.89
CA LEU A 172 19.52 -12.89 28.70
C LEU A 172 20.25 -13.51 27.49
N GLU A 173 21.45 -14.05 27.70
CA GLU A 173 22.25 -14.71 26.66
C GLU A 173 21.50 -15.90 26.04
N ASP A 174 20.93 -16.77 26.87
CA ASP A 174 20.12 -17.90 26.41
C ASP A 174 18.88 -17.44 25.64
N PHE A 175 18.26 -16.33 26.07
CA PHE A 175 17.14 -15.74 25.35
C PHE A 175 17.56 -15.16 24.00
N VAL A 176 18.73 -14.52 23.90
CA VAL A 176 19.29 -14.06 22.62
C VAL A 176 19.56 -15.25 21.71
N ALA A 177 20.27 -16.28 22.19
CA ALA A 177 20.55 -17.49 21.43
C ALA A 177 19.26 -18.15 20.92
N LYS A 178 18.25 -18.30 21.79
CA LYS A 178 16.93 -18.82 21.41
C LYS A 178 16.21 -17.93 20.39
N SER A 179 16.34 -16.60 20.54
CA SER A 179 15.78 -15.65 19.58
C SER A 179 16.45 -15.76 18.21
N ASP A 180 17.77 -15.96 18.19
CA ASP A 180 18.54 -16.07 16.95
C ASP A 180 18.23 -17.38 16.25
N THR A 181 18.16 -18.51 16.97
CA THR A 181 17.67 -19.78 16.39
C THR A 181 16.27 -19.61 15.82
N HIS A 182 15.33 -18.98 16.56
CA HIS A 182 13.95 -18.77 16.10
C HIS A 182 13.84 -17.93 14.82
N LEU A 183 14.77 -16.99 14.59
CA LEU A 183 14.73 -16.09 13.44
C LEU A 183 15.61 -16.54 12.28
N TYR A 184 16.80 -17.03 12.57
CA TYR A 184 17.90 -17.17 11.62
C TYR A 184 18.39 -18.62 11.46
N ASP A 185 17.75 -19.59 12.12
CA ASP A 185 18.07 -21.00 11.85
C ASP A 185 17.88 -21.32 10.35
N PRO A 186 18.87 -21.97 9.69
CA PRO A 186 18.82 -22.22 8.25
C PRO A 186 17.64 -23.08 7.77
N LYS A 187 17.06 -23.92 8.65
CA LYS A 187 15.99 -24.86 8.29
C LYS A 187 14.62 -24.42 8.79
N THR A 188 14.58 -23.81 9.97
CA THR A 188 13.34 -23.54 10.73
C THR A 188 13.16 -22.07 11.13
N GLY A 189 14.11 -21.21 10.78
CA GLY A 189 14.06 -19.78 11.11
C GLY A 189 12.92 -19.06 10.40
N LEU A 190 12.33 -18.06 11.07
CA LEU A 190 11.22 -17.28 10.51
C LEU A 190 11.64 -16.12 9.60
N SER A 191 12.93 -15.84 9.44
CA SER A 191 13.43 -14.75 8.58
C SER A 191 12.85 -14.79 7.14
N PRO A 192 12.77 -15.96 6.46
CA PRO A 192 12.13 -16.04 5.15
C PRO A 192 10.63 -15.67 5.15
N LEU A 193 9.90 -15.99 6.23
CA LEU A 193 8.49 -15.60 6.34
C LEU A 193 8.37 -14.09 6.57
N ILE A 194 9.24 -13.51 7.39
CA ILE A 194 9.24 -12.07 7.68
C ILE A 194 9.58 -11.25 6.42
N SER A 195 10.50 -11.74 5.59
CA SER A 195 10.87 -11.08 4.33
C SER A 195 9.69 -11.08 3.34
N ARG A 196 8.86 -12.13 3.34
CA ARG A 196 7.67 -12.28 2.49
C ARG A 196 6.41 -11.58 3.04
N ALA A 197 6.47 -10.99 4.23
CA ALA A 197 5.31 -10.32 4.83
C ALA A 197 4.97 -9.01 4.09
N VAL A 198 3.69 -8.86 3.73
CA VAL A 198 3.14 -7.67 3.05
C VAL A 198 3.13 -6.48 4.00
N VAL A 199 2.75 -6.71 5.26
CA VAL A 199 2.74 -5.69 6.31
C VAL A 199 3.77 -6.07 7.36
N ARG A 200 4.61 -5.10 7.75
CA ARG A 200 5.62 -5.28 8.81
C ARG A 200 5.33 -4.30 9.95
N LEU A 201 5.05 -4.85 11.13
CA LEU A 201 4.77 -4.09 12.35
C LEU A 201 5.96 -4.19 13.31
N LEU A 202 6.61 -3.05 13.56
CA LEU A 202 7.58 -2.93 14.63
C LEU A 202 6.88 -2.45 15.91
N ASN A 203 6.68 -3.37 16.85
CA ASN A 203 6.06 -3.14 18.14
C ASN A 203 7.09 -2.64 19.16
N THR A 204 7.42 -1.35 19.08
CA THR A 204 8.42 -0.68 19.91
C THR A 204 7.97 -0.42 21.36
N SER A 205 6.66 -0.33 21.60
CA SER A 205 6.12 0.07 22.91
C SER A 205 5.88 -1.12 23.83
N SER A 206 6.14 -0.95 25.12
CA SER A 206 5.70 -1.90 26.16
C SER A 206 4.22 -1.78 26.51
N SER A 207 3.52 -0.74 26.03
CA SER A 207 2.12 -0.46 26.35
C SER A 207 1.16 -1.04 25.31
N LEU A 208 0.09 -1.70 25.79
CA LEU A 208 -0.99 -2.22 24.97
C LEU A 208 -1.74 -1.10 24.23
N ALA A 209 -2.01 0.02 24.91
CA ALA A 209 -2.72 1.15 24.33
C ALA A 209 -1.97 1.75 23.13
N HIS A 210 -0.64 1.88 23.25
CA HIS A 210 0.19 2.35 22.14
C HIS A 210 0.18 1.37 20.97
N LEU A 211 0.27 0.06 21.24
CA LEU A 211 0.16 -0.96 20.19
C LEU A 211 -1.19 -0.87 19.45
N TYR A 212 -2.30 -0.76 20.19
CA TYR A 212 -3.64 -0.65 19.60
C TYR A 212 -3.82 0.65 18.80
N ALA A 213 -3.27 1.77 19.28
CA ALA A 213 -3.25 3.02 18.51
C ALA A 213 -2.45 2.88 17.21
N THR A 214 -1.32 2.18 17.23
CA THR A 214 -0.55 1.88 16.01
C THR A 214 -1.36 0.98 15.07
N LEU A 215 -1.96 -0.10 15.57
CA LEU A 215 -2.79 -1.01 14.77
C LEU A 215 -4.00 -0.30 14.14
N GLY A 216 -4.64 0.61 14.86
CA GLY A 216 -5.73 1.44 14.35
C GLY A 216 -5.28 2.36 13.20
N LYS A 217 -4.06 2.92 13.29
CA LYS A 217 -3.47 3.73 12.19
C LYS A 217 -3.06 2.88 10.98
N LEU A 218 -2.70 1.62 11.21
CA LEU A 218 -2.31 0.71 10.13
C LEU A 218 -3.50 0.26 9.29
N ASP A 219 -4.71 0.17 9.84
CA ASP A 219 -5.88 -0.32 9.12
C ASP A 219 -5.57 -1.63 8.36
N ILE A 220 -5.11 -2.64 9.11
CA ILE A 220 -4.72 -3.95 8.56
C ILE A 220 -5.86 -4.61 7.75
N PRO A 221 -7.15 -4.51 8.14
CA PRO A 221 -8.24 -5.12 7.38
C PRO A 221 -8.60 -4.44 6.06
N ASN A 222 -7.87 -3.39 5.66
CA ASN A 222 -8.16 -2.66 4.44
C ASN A 222 -8.05 -3.58 3.20
N PRO A 223 -9.12 -3.69 2.37
CA PRO A 223 -9.13 -4.58 1.20
C PRO A 223 -8.11 -4.18 0.12
N ASP A 224 -7.70 -2.90 0.06
CA ASP A 224 -6.69 -2.44 -0.90
C ASP A 224 -5.34 -3.14 -0.72
N ARG A 225 -5.08 -3.69 0.48
CA ARG A 225 -3.88 -4.48 0.79
C ARG A 225 -3.85 -5.84 0.11
N LEU A 226 -5.00 -6.36 -0.30
CA LEU A 226 -5.14 -7.64 -1.01
C LEU A 226 -5.30 -7.40 -2.51
N ARG A 227 -6.08 -6.37 -2.87
CA ARG A 227 -6.36 -6.00 -4.24
C ARG A 227 -6.43 -4.47 -4.30
N PRO A 228 -5.42 -3.80 -4.88
CA PRO A 228 -5.41 -2.35 -4.94
C PRO A 228 -6.65 -1.84 -5.67
N CYS A 229 -7.24 -0.76 -5.15
CA CYS A 229 -8.23 0.00 -5.89
C CYS A 229 -7.59 0.64 -7.14
N TRP A 230 -8.43 1.14 -8.05
CA TRP A 230 -7.95 1.68 -9.33
C TRP A 230 -6.98 2.83 -9.16
N ASP A 231 -7.26 3.76 -8.25
CA ASP A 231 -6.34 4.87 -7.98
C ASP A 231 -4.98 4.35 -7.51
N THR A 232 -4.96 3.42 -6.56
CA THR A 232 -3.72 2.81 -6.07
C THR A 232 -2.95 2.14 -7.21
N TYR A 233 -3.63 1.33 -8.02
CA TYR A 233 -3.02 0.64 -9.15
C TYR A 233 -2.40 1.61 -10.18
N PHE A 234 -3.12 2.64 -10.59
CA PHE A 234 -2.62 3.60 -11.58
C PHE A 234 -1.55 4.53 -11.01
N MET A 235 -1.63 4.87 -9.72
CA MET A 235 -0.57 5.61 -9.02
C MET A 235 0.70 4.78 -8.89
N GLU A 236 0.61 3.48 -8.58
CA GLU A 236 1.77 2.58 -8.59
C GLU A 236 2.40 2.47 -9.97
N LEU A 237 1.60 2.40 -11.03
CA LEU A 237 2.11 2.42 -12.40
C LEU A 237 2.82 3.74 -12.73
N ALA A 238 2.29 4.88 -12.26
CA ALA A 238 2.95 6.18 -12.41
C ALA A 238 4.29 6.21 -11.68
N SER A 239 4.35 5.75 -10.43
CA SER A 239 5.60 5.64 -9.69
C SER A 239 6.60 4.67 -10.31
N LEU A 240 6.14 3.56 -10.90
CA LEU A 240 6.99 2.66 -11.67
C LEU A 240 7.55 3.34 -12.92
N ALA A 241 6.71 4.08 -13.67
CA ALA A 241 7.15 4.86 -14.82
C ALA A 241 8.20 5.91 -14.42
N ALA A 242 8.02 6.58 -13.28
CA ALA A 242 8.94 7.58 -12.74
C ALA A 242 10.36 7.04 -12.55
N GLN A 243 10.52 5.74 -12.29
CA GLN A 243 11.84 5.14 -12.13
C GLN A 243 12.68 5.12 -13.40
N ARG A 244 12.05 5.25 -14.58
CA ARG A 244 12.75 5.41 -15.85
C ARG A 244 13.18 6.84 -16.13
N SER A 245 12.79 7.81 -15.30
CA SER A 245 13.26 9.19 -15.42
C SER A 245 14.78 9.27 -15.41
N ASN A 246 15.32 9.95 -16.40
CA ASN A 246 16.75 10.26 -16.46
C ASN A 246 17.08 11.67 -15.94
N CYS A 247 16.06 12.44 -15.52
CA CYS A 247 16.25 13.79 -14.99
C CYS A 247 16.99 13.78 -13.65
N MET A 248 17.96 14.68 -13.50
CA MET A 248 18.80 14.79 -12.28
C MET A 248 18.15 15.59 -11.14
N LYS A 249 17.08 16.35 -11.41
CA LYS A 249 16.42 17.20 -10.40
C LYS A 249 15.29 16.49 -9.66
N ARG A 250 14.48 15.70 -10.37
CA ARG A 250 13.35 14.96 -9.82
C ARG A 250 12.95 13.84 -10.77
N ARG A 251 12.48 12.74 -10.22
CA ARG A 251 11.84 11.66 -10.96
C ARG A 251 10.34 11.85 -10.90
N VAL A 252 9.71 11.97 -12.06
CA VAL A 252 8.26 12.17 -12.22
C VAL A 252 7.78 11.13 -13.22
N GLY A 253 6.68 10.47 -12.89
CA GLY A 253 5.99 9.53 -13.74
C GLY A 253 4.50 9.84 -13.85
N CYS A 254 3.94 9.52 -15.02
CA CYS A 254 2.58 9.82 -15.40
C CYS A 254 1.96 8.65 -16.16
N VAL A 255 0.69 8.38 -15.92
CA VAL A 255 -0.11 7.38 -16.63
C VAL A 255 -1.41 8.02 -17.09
N LEU A 256 -1.72 7.90 -18.37
CA LEU A 256 -2.99 8.32 -18.92
C LEU A 256 -3.91 7.11 -19.05
N VAL A 257 -5.14 7.24 -18.54
CA VAL A 257 -6.10 6.15 -18.43
C VAL A 257 -7.40 6.55 -19.13
N GLY A 258 -7.93 5.65 -19.96
CA GLY A 258 -9.23 5.81 -20.60
C GLY A 258 -10.41 5.52 -19.65
N LYS A 259 -11.61 5.89 -20.07
CA LYS A 259 -12.85 5.69 -19.30
C LYS A 259 -13.07 4.23 -18.89
N GLU A 260 -12.62 3.27 -19.70
CA GLU A 260 -12.71 1.83 -19.47
C GLU A 260 -11.63 1.31 -18.51
N ARG A 261 -10.90 2.20 -17.83
CA ARG A 261 -9.80 1.87 -16.90
C ARG A 261 -8.69 1.08 -17.57
N ARG A 262 -8.37 1.45 -18.82
CA ARG A 262 -7.25 0.94 -19.59
C ARG A 262 -6.19 2.02 -19.73
N VAL A 263 -4.93 1.63 -19.55
CA VAL A 263 -3.79 2.52 -19.80
C VAL A 263 -3.76 2.84 -21.29
N ILE A 264 -3.78 4.13 -21.62
CA ILE A 264 -3.60 4.67 -22.97
C ILE A 264 -2.12 4.86 -23.26
N SER A 265 -1.42 5.51 -22.33
CA SER A 265 0.01 5.79 -22.42
C SER A 265 0.63 5.98 -21.04
N THR A 266 1.96 5.92 -21.01
CA THR A 266 2.78 6.24 -19.83
C THR A 266 3.83 7.27 -20.22
N GLY A 267 4.23 8.11 -19.28
CA GLY A 267 5.31 9.07 -19.47
C GLY A 267 6.18 9.16 -18.22
N TYR A 268 7.43 9.54 -18.43
CA TYR A 268 8.37 9.93 -17.38
C TYR A 268 9.17 11.13 -17.87
N ASN A 269 9.73 11.92 -16.97
CA ASN A 269 10.46 13.13 -17.37
C ASN A 269 11.91 12.81 -17.79
N GLY A 270 12.40 13.54 -18.80
CA GLY A 270 13.75 13.35 -19.32
C GLY A 270 14.02 14.11 -20.60
N THR A 271 15.28 14.07 -21.08
CA THR A 271 15.66 14.70 -22.34
C THR A 271 14.95 14.06 -23.55
N PRO A 272 14.71 14.82 -24.63
CA PRO A 272 14.09 14.34 -25.86
C PRO A 272 14.80 13.13 -26.49
N ARG A 273 14.06 12.38 -27.32
CA ARG A 273 14.59 11.26 -28.10
C ARG A 273 15.75 11.73 -28.99
N GLY A 274 16.83 10.95 -29.03
CA GLY A 274 18.01 11.25 -29.84
C GLY A 274 19.03 12.19 -29.19
N LEU A 275 18.75 12.73 -28.00
CA LEU A 275 19.72 13.48 -27.20
C LEU A 275 20.30 12.58 -26.10
N LEU A 276 21.45 13.00 -25.55
CA LEU A 276 22.01 12.37 -24.35
C LEU A 276 21.00 12.41 -23.21
N ASN A 277 20.98 11.37 -22.38
CA ASN A 277 20.15 11.38 -21.19
C ASN A 277 20.58 12.51 -20.25
N CYS A 278 19.65 13.06 -19.47
CA CYS A 278 20.01 14.11 -18.51
C CYS A 278 21.07 13.64 -17.51
N ALA A 279 21.05 12.37 -17.09
CA ALA A 279 22.07 11.74 -16.24
C ALA A 279 23.45 11.55 -16.91
N GLU A 280 23.53 11.70 -18.22
CA GLU A 280 24.76 11.68 -19.03
C GLU A 280 25.21 13.10 -19.40
N GLY A 281 24.68 14.13 -18.73
CA GLY A 281 24.99 15.53 -19.03
C GLY A 281 24.11 16.17 -20.12
N GLY A 282 23.08 15.47 -20.62
CA GLY A 282 22.27 15.94 -21.74
C GLY A 282 21.39 17.17 -21.49
N CYS A 283 21.31 17.66 -20.25
CA CYS A 283 20.63 18.91 -19.91
C CYS A 283 21.52 19.76 -18.99
N PRO A 284 22.14 20.85 -19.49
CA PRO A 284 23.04 21.68 -18.70
C PRO A 284 22.38 22.19 -17.41
N ARG A 285 21.17 22.75 -17.51
CA ARG A 285 20.40 23.28 -16.37
C ARG A 285 20.13 22.24 -15.27
N CYS A 286 19.90 20.98 -15.65
CA CYS A 286 19.67 19.92 -14.65
C CYS A 286 20.97 19.44 -13.99
N ASN A 287 22.11 19.59 -14.68
CA ASN A 287 23.43 19.21 -14.19
C ASN A 287 24.16 20.37 -13.49
N GLU A 288 23.71 21.61 -13.67
CA GLU A 288 24.10 22.75 -12.86
C GLU A 288 23.45 22.66 -11.47
N GLY A 289 24.24 22.84 -10.41
CA GLY A 289 23.81 22.75 -9.01
C GLY A 289 22.79 23.79 -8.55
N SER A 290 22.15 24.51 -9.47
CA SER A 290 21.13 25.53 -9.20
C SER A 290 19.91 24.95 -8.48
N SER A 291 19.27 25.79 -7.66
CA SER A 291 18.06 25.42 -6.93
C SER A 291 16.91 25.03 -7.87
N SER A 292 16.04 24.14 -7.38
CA SER A 292 14.83 23.74 -8.09
C SER A 292 13.96 24.96 -8.42
N GLY A 293 13.43 25.00 -9.65
CA GLY A 293 12.56 26.09 -10.11
C GLY A 293 13.27 27.27 -10.79
N VAL A 294 14.60 27.34 -10.74
CA VAL A 294 15.38 28.39 -11.45
C VAL A 294 15.69 27.97 -12.88
N GLY A 295 15.66 28.91 -13.84
CA GLY A 295 16.03 28.66 -15.23
C GLY A 295 15.14 27.62 -15.93
N LEU A 296 13.84 27.58 -15.61
CA LEU A 296 12.92 26.58 -16.18
C LEU A 296 12.89 26.62 -17.72
N SER A 297 13.03 27.79 -18.31
CA SER A 297 13.05 27.98 -19.78
C SER A 297 14.27 27.39 -20.48
N THR A 298 15.38 27.14 -19.78
CA THR A 298 16.58 26.52 -20.35
C THR A 298 16.64 25.01 -20.13
N CYS A 299 15.62 24.44 -19.50
CA CYS A 299 15.51 23.01 -19.28
C CYS A 299 15.20 22.28 -20.59
N LEU A 300 16.02 21.28 -20.93
CA LEU A 300 15.77 20.42 -22.08
C LEU A 300 14.82 19.26 -21.77
N CYS A 301 14.61 18.94 -20.49
CA CYS A 301 13.76 17.82 -20.11
C CYS A 301 12.28 18.08 -20.43
N ILE A 302 11.65 17.12 -21.11
CA ILE A 302 10.20 17.03 -21.28
C ILE A 302 9.60 16.43 -20.00
N HIS A 303 8.47 16.97 -19.56
CA HIS A 303 7.78 16.49 -18.36
C HIS A 303 7.09 15.14 -18.58
N ALA A 304 6.77 14.44 -17.49
CA ALA A 304 6.14 13.13 -17.58
C ALA A 304 4.75 13.20 -18.21
N GLU A 305 3.98 14.23 -17.84
CA GLU A 305 2.66 14.53 -18.36
C GLU A 305 2.72 14.80 -19.87
N GLU A 306 3.70 15.61 -20.30
CA GLU A 306 3.91 15.91 -21.72
C GLU A 306 4.27 14.65 -22.51
N ASN A 307 5.19 13.82 -22.00
CA ASN A 307 5.54 12.57 -22.66
C ASN A 307 4.33 11.62 -22.75
N ALA A 308 3.51 11.53 -21.71
CA ALA A 308 2.28 10.72 -21.74
C ALA A 308 1.28 11.25 -22.78
N LEU A 309 1.12 12.57 -22.86
CA LEU A 309 0.24 13.23 -23.84
C LEU A 309 0.73 13.07 -25.28
N LEU A 310 2.02 13.27 -25.52
CA LEU A 310 2.65 13.12 -26.84
C LEU A 310 2.55 11.68 -27.33
N GLU A 311 2.80 10.71 -26.46
CA GLU A 311 2.68 9.29 -26.81
C GLU A 311 1.21 8.96 -27.10
N ALA A 312 0.25 9.39 -26.26
CA ALA A 312 -1.16 9.14 -26.48
C ALA A 312 -1.67 9.69 -27.82
N GLY A 313 -1.29 10.92 -28.15
CA GLY A 313 -1.90 11.68 -29.24
C GLY A 313 -3.36 12.04 -28.94
N ARG A 314 -3.85 13.14 -29.52
CA ARG A 314 -5.20 13.67 -29.23
C ARG A 314 -6.32 12.66 -29.47
N GLU A 315 -6.18 11.79 -30.47
CA GLU A 315 -7.21 10.83 -30.85
C GLU A 315 -7.45 9.72 -29.82
N ARG A 316 -6.53 9.43 -28.90
CA ARG A 316 -6.78 8.42 -27.87
C ARG A 316 -7.34 9.01 -26.58
N ILE A 317 -7.33 10.33 -26.46
CA ILE A 317 -7.86 11.05 -25.30
C ILE A 317 -9.33 11.36 -25.57
N ARG A 318 -10.19 10.80 -24.73
CA ARG A 318 -11.66 10.88 -24.87
C ARG A 318 -12.25 11.41 -23.58
N GLU A 319 -13.51 11.82 -23.63
CA GLU A 319 -14.24 12.23 -22.43
C GLU A 319 -14.22 11.10 -21.38
N GLY A 320 -13.90 11.46 -20.14
CA GLY A 320 -13.71 10.51 -19.05
C GLY A 320 -12.28 9.98 -18.92
N SER A 321 -11.32 10.43 -19.74
CA SER A 321 -9.90 10.15 -19.54
C SER A 321 -9.39 10.79 -18.24
N VAL A 322 -8.59 10.03 -17.50
CA VAL A 322 -7.99 10.42 -16.21
C VAL A 322 -6.48 10.35 -16.32
N LEU A 323 -5.78 11.37 -15.82
CA LEU A 323 -4.33 11.42 -15.73
C LEU A 323 -3.91 11.18 -14.29
N TYR A 324 -3.06 10.17 -14.07
CA TYR A 324 -2.44 9.87 -12.79
C TYR A 324 -0.98 10.30 -12.85
N CYS A 325 -0.53 11.14 -11.93
CA CYS A 325 0.85 11.63 -11.89
C CYS A 325 1.39 11.57 -10.46
N ASP A 326 2.65 11.18 -10.26
CA ASP A 326 3.21 11.18 -8.89
C ASP A 326 3.29 12.60 -8.30
N THR A 327 3.44 13.63 -9.13
CA THR A 327 3.60 15.03 -8.73
C THR A 327 2.48 15.86 -9.34
N CYS A 328 1.97 16.84 -8.59
CA CYS A 328 1.02 17.82 -9.11
C CYS A 328 1.57 18.48 -10.39
N PRO A 329 0.81 18.49 -11.50
CA PRO A 329 1.32 19.03 -12.76
C PRO A 329 1.72 20.50 -12.64
N CYS A 330 2.77 20.90 -13.35
CA CYS A 330 3.13 22.31 -13.41
C CYS A 330 2.10 23.11 -14.23
N LEU A 331 2.17 24.44 -14.18
CA LEU A 331 1.26 25.32 -14.93
C LEU A 331 1.26 25.03 -16.44
N THR A 332 2.43 24.80 -17.04
CA THR A 332 2.53 24.54 -18.49
C THR A 332 1.94 23.19 -18.88
N CYS A 333 2.11 22.16 -18.05
CA CYS A 333 1.47 20.85 -18.26
C CYS A 333 -0.05 20.96 -18.06
N SER A 334 -0.50 21.72 -17.06
CA SER A 334 -1.92 21.90 -16.76
C SER A 334 -2.68 22.51 -17.93
N ILE A 335 -2.12 23.53 -18.59
CA ILE A 335 -2.70 24.12 -19.81
C ILE A 335 -2.85 23.07 -20.91
N LYS A 336 -1.82 22.24 -21.13
CA LYS A 336 -1.83 21.17 -22.15
C LYS A 336 -2.86 20.09 -21.82
N ILE A 337 -2.95 19.69 -20.56
CA ILE A 337 -3.92 18.72 -20.04
C ILE A 337 -5.35 19.19 -20.30
N CYS A 338 -5.66 20.46 -20.00
CA CYS A 338 -6.96 21.05 -20.32
C CYS A 338 -7.23 21.03 -21.83
N GLN A 339 -6.25 21.46 -22.63
CA GLN A 339 -6.39 21.59 -24.07
C GLN A 339 -6.69 20.26 -24.79
N VAL A 340 -6.17 19.14 -24.28
CA VAL A 340 -6.42 17.82 -24.86
C VAL A 340 -7.74 17.17 -24.40
N GLY A 341 -8.43 17.77 -23.42
CA GLY A 341 -9.74 17.30 -22.95
C GLY A 341 -9.70 16.19 -21.88
N ILE A 342 -8.67 16.16 -21.02
CA ILE A 342 -8.65 15.27 -19.85
C ILE A 342 -9.69 15.73 -18.83
N SER A 343 -10.43 14.78 -18.24
CA SER A 343 -11.54 15.08 -17.32
C SER A 343 -11.13 15.14 -15.85
N GLU A 344 -10.11 14.38 -15.45
CA GLU A 344 -9.61 14.35 -14.06
C GLU A 344 -8.09 14.16 -14.02
N VAL A 345 -7.46 14.83 -13.05
CA VAL A 345 -6.07 14.67 -12.67
C VAL A 345 -6.00 14.20 -11.22
N VAL A 346 -5.34 13.06 -11.02
CA VAL A 346 -5.07 12.46 -9.72
C VAL A 346 -3.57 12.51 -9.46
N TYR A 347 -3.15 13.08 -8.32
CA TYR A 347 -1.72 13.24 -8.01
C TYR A 347 -1.33 12.86 -6.59
N ALA A 348 -0.10 12.37 -6.35
CA ALA A 348 0.33 11.98 -5.00
C ALA A 348 0.96 13.14 -4.20
N HIS A 349 1.91 13.86 -4.79
CA HIS A 349 2.72 14.88 -4.11
C HIS A 349 2.37 16.29 -4.59
N GLY A 350 2.18 17.21 -3.65
CA GLY A 350 2.00 18.63 -3.95
C GLY A 350 3.24 19.28 -4.57
N TYR A 351 3.06 20.43 -5.19
CA TYR A 351 4.11 21.24 -5.80
C TYR A 351 3.94 22.73 -5.50
N SER A 352 4.99 23.52 -5.72
CA SER A 352 5.01 24.95 -5.35
C SER A 352 3.98 25.82 -6.08
N MET A 353 3.35 25.30 -7.13
CA MET A 353 2.40 26.02 -8.01
C MET A 353 0.99 25.40 -7.98
N ASP A 354 0.61 24.75 -6.87
CA ASP A 354 -0.66 24.02 -6.74
C ASP A 354 -1.87 24.95 -6.86
N ASN A 355 -1.77 26.20 -6.40
CA ASN A 355 -2.89 27.15 -6.42
C ASN A 355 -3.20 27.64 -7.85
N GLU A 356 -2.18 27.97 -8.64
CA GLU A 356 -2.32 28.37 -10.04
C GLU A 356 -2.85 27.20 -10.87
N THR A 357 -2.30 26.01 -10.65
CA THR A 357 -2.73 24.76 -11.29
C THR A 357 -4.19 24.45 -10.98
N ALA A 358 -4.58 24.50 -9.71
CA ALA A 358 -5.96 24.27 -9.29
C ALA A 358 -6.93 25.31 -9.88
N ARG A 359 -6.49 26.56 -10.05
CA ARG A 359 -7.30 27.60 -10.70
C ARG A 359 -7.54 27.28 -12.17
N VAL A 360 -6.49 26.94 -12.92
CA VAL A 360 -6.61 26.57 -14.35
C VAL A 360 -7.53 25.37 -14.54
N PHE A 361 -7.36 24.31 -13.74
CA PHE A 361 -8.23 23.14 -13.83
C PHE A 361 -9.67 23.45 -13.47
N ARG A 362 -9.91 24.27 -12.44
CA ARG A 362 -11.26 24.69 -12.06
C ARG A 362 -11.97 25.48 -13.17
N GLU A 363 -11.29 26.44 -13.77
CA GLU A 363 -11.83 27.26 -14.87
C GLU A 363 -12.10 26.41 -16.12
N ALA A 364 -11.28 25.40 -16.39
CA ALA A 364 -11.44 24.49 -17.52
C ALA A 364 -12.40 23.30 -17.26
N GLY A 365 -12.94 23.16 -16.04
CA GLY A 365 -13.82 22.04 -15.67
C GLY A 365 -13.11 20.69 -15.46
N VAL A 366 -11.78 20.68 -15.28
CA VAL A 366 -10.99 19.48 -14.98
C VAL A 366 -10.97 19.25 -13.48
N LYS A 367 -11.29 18.04 -13.04
CA LYS A 367 -11.23 17.68 -11.61
C LYS A 367 -9.78 17.49 -11.18
N LEU A 368 -9.35 18.15 -10.11
CA LEU A 368 -8.05 17.95 -9.49
C LEU A 368 -8.22 17.29 -8.13
N ARG A 369 -7.56 16.16 -7.90
CA ARG A 369 -7.65 15.40 -6.65
C ARG A 369 -6.30 14.86 -6.21
N GLN A 370 -5.97 15.09 -4.93
CA GLN A 370 -4.81 14.45 -4.33
C GLN A 370 -5.13 13.00 -3.93
N PHE A 371 -4.29 12.06 -4.32
CA PHE A 371 -4.30 10.67 -3.90
C PHE A 371 -3.66 10.54 -2.53
N ILE A 372 -4.39 9.92 -1.60
CA ILE A 372 -3.90 9.61 -0.26
C ILE A 372 -3.68 8.10 -0.21
N PRO A 373 -2.43 7.61 -0.22
CA PRO A 373 -2.17 6.18 -0.18
C PRO A 373 -2.67 5.59 1.14
N THR A 374 -3.20 4.37 1.08
CA THR A 374 -3.39 3.53 2.25
C THR A 374 -2.02 3.32 2.89
N ARG A 375 -1.83 3.91 4.07
CA ARG A 375 -0.51 3.95 4.74
C ARG A 375 0.09 2.55 4.78
N LEU A 376 1.23 2.37 4.10
CA LEU A 376 2.01 1.13 3.95
C LEU A 376 1.51 0.16 2.89
N ILE A 377 1.64 0.56 1.63
CA ILE A 377 1.97 -0.36 0.55
C ILE A 377 3.52 -0.46 0.49
N PRO A 378 4.13 -1.64 0.26
CA PRO A 378 5.54 -1.88 0.55
C PRO A 378 6.51 -0.90 -0.13
N SER A 379 7.44 -0.35 0.67
CA SER A 379 8.78 0.23 0.41
C SER A 379 9.11 1.08 -0.84
N TYR A 380 8.34 1.02 -1.93
CA TYR A 380 8.58 1.80 -3.15
C TYR A 380 8.24 3.29 -2.99
N TRP A 381 7.40 3.62 -2.01
CA TRP A 381 6.98 5.00 -1.74
C TRP A 381 7.95 5.80 -0.84
N ARG A 382 9.08 5.22 -0.41
CA ARG A 382 10.12 5.95 0.35
C ARG A 382 11.05 6.73 -0.59
N PHE A 383 10.49 7.65 -1.35
CA PHE A 383 11.24 8.79 -1.85
C PHE A 383 10.39 10.04 -1.64
N SER A 384 10.48 10.59 -0.43
CA SER A 384 10.09 11.95 0.00
C SER A 384 9.40 11.95 1.38
N GLU A 385 10.11 11.49 2.41
CA GLU A 385 9.86 11.96 3.80
C GLU A 385 10.93 12.99 4.17
N ALA A 386 11.14 13.98 3.30
CA ALA A 386 12.00 15.14 3.58
C ALA A 386 11.23 16.47 3.67
N ASP A 387 9.93 16.52 3.36
CA ASP A 387 9.12 17.74 3.50
C ASP A 387 7.80 17.42 4.23
N SER A 388 7.85 17.35 5.56
CA SER A 388 6.65 17.27 6.40
C SER A 388 6.61 18.42 7.42
N ASP A 389 6.51 19.66 6.93
CA ASP A 389 6.17 20.84 7.74
C ASP A 389 4.89 21.56 7.25
N LEU A 390 3.99 20.83 6.56
CA LEU A 390 2.74 21.39 6.03
C LEU A 390 1.45 20.78 6.60
N ALA A 391 1.50 20.22 7.81
CA ALA A 391 0.32 19.66 8.49
C ALA A 391 -0.28 20.55 9.59
N THR A 392 0.23 21.76 9.83
CA THR A 392 -0.19 22.60 10.99
C THR A 392 -0.83 23.95 10.67
N LYS A 393 -1.07 24.32 9.41
CA LYS A 393 -1.82 25.55 9.11
C LYS A 393 -3.27 25.24 8.78
N ARG A 394 -4.07 24.97 9.82
CA ARG A 394 -5.53 25.10 9.75
C ARG A 394 -5.90 26.59 9.72
N SER A 395 -6.77 26.91 8.77
CA SER A 395 -7.45 28.18 8.53
C SER A 395 -7.93 28.90 9.80
N HIS A 396 -7.44 30.11 10.03
CA HIS A 396 -8.17 31.12 10.81
C HIS A 396 -8.96 32.03 9.85
N PRO A 397 -10.23 32.35 10.14
CA PRO A 397 -11.00 33.29 9.34
C PRO A 397 -10.50 34.72 9.59
N SER A 398 -10.29 35.46 8.50
CA SER A 398 -9.94 36.87 8.48
C SER A 398 -11.00 37.71 9.21
N ARG A 399 -10.56 38.46 10.23
CA ARG A 399 -11.29 39.63 10.75
C ARG A 399 -10.76 40.88 10.06
N GLU A 400 -11.71 41.69 9.63
CA GLU A 400 -11.54 43.07 9.21
C GLU A 400 -10.80 43.88 10.27
N ASP A 401 -9.89 44.74 9.83
CA ASP A 401 -9.64 46.05 10.45
C ASP A 401 -9.00 46.97 9.39
N GLY A 402 -9.58 48.16 9.28
CA GLY A 402 -9.30 49.13 8.23
C GLY A 402 -8.23 50.16 8.58
N ALA A 403 -7.94 50.95 7.55
CA ALA A 403 -7.34 52.30 7.54
C ALA A 403 -5.91 52.46 8.07
N LEU A 404 -4.98 52.86 7.18
CA LEU A 404 -4.51 54.26 7.16
C LEU A 404 -3.59 54.53 5.95
N LEU A 405 -3.99 55.59 5.24
CA LEU A 405 -3.28 56.46 4.31
C LEU A 405 -1.73 56.40 4.30
N ASP A 406 -1.12 56.34 3.10
CA ASP A 406 -0.30 57.48 2.67
C ASP A 406 -0.40 57.69 1.14
N ARG A 407 -0.61 58.95 0.81
CA ARG A 407 -0.81 59.56 -0.49
C ARG A 407 0.55 60.13 -0.87
N ARG A 408 1.13 59.77 -2.02
CA ARG A 408 1.97 60.69 -2.81
C ARG A 408 2.32 60.11 -4.18
N TYR A 409 2.26 61.00 -5.17
CA TYR A 409 2.63 60.86 -6.58
C TYR A 409 1.59 60.26 -7.55
N LEU A 410 0.59 61.09 -7.85
CA LEU A 410 0.08 61.27 -9.21
C LEU A 410 0.76 62.52 -9.79
N ASP A 411 1.28 62.42 -11.01
CA ASP A 411 1.03 63.34 -12.14
C ASP A 411 2.18 63.33 -13.15
N HIS A 412 1.91 62.84 -14.36
CA HIS A 412 2.16 63.60 -15.59
C HIS A 412 1.40 62.98 -16.79
N ILE A 413 0.26 63.61 -17.13
CA ILE A 413 -0.10 64.18 -18.45
C ILE A 413 -0.30 63.24 -19.68
N THR A 414 -1.58 62.91 -19.94
CA THR A 414 -2.43 63.03 -21.17
C THR A 414 -1.89 62.78 -22.61
N SER A 415 -2.46 61.74 -23.27
CA SER A 415 -3.11 61.59 -24.62
C SER A 415 -2.76 62.49 -25.85
N PRO A 416 -3.28 62.19 -27.08
CA PRO A 416 -3.41 60.93 -27.84
C PRO A 416 -2.98 61.08 -29.33
N HIS A 417 -2.78 59.98 -30.08
CA HIS A 417 -2.89 60.01 -31.55
C HIS A 417 -3.59 58.75 -32.06
N LEU A 418 -4.68 58.97 -32.80
CA LEU A 418 -5.49 58.00 -33.53
C LEU A 418 -5.63 58.47 -34.99
N SER A 419 -5.88 57.49 -35.86
CA SER A 419 -6.41 57.54 -37.24
C SER A 419 -5.41 57.15 -38.35
N PRO A 420 -5.89 56.71 -39.54
CA PRO A 420 -6.51 55.39 -39.73
C PRO A 420 -6.00 54.68 -41.01
N VAL A 421 -6.22 53.37 -41.14
CA VAL A 421 -6.13 52.68 -42.45
C VAL A 421 -7.43 51.92 -42.72
N ALA A 422 -8.02 52.26 -43.86
CA ALA A 422 -9.27 51.75 -44.39
C ALA A 422 -9.14 50.29 -44.87
N SER A 423 -10.22 49.52 -44.71
CA SER A 423 -10.44 48.23 -45.37
C SER A 423 -11.89 48.17 -45.81
N LEU A 424 -12.10 48.34 -47.12
CA LEU A 424 -13.37 48.13 -47.82
C LEU A 424 -13.44 46.68 -48.32
N CYS A 425 -14.57 46.04 -47.98
CA CYS A 425 -15.39 45.09 -48.75
C CYS A 425 -14.74 44.06 -49.69
N GLY A 426 -15.07 42.77 -49.46
CA GLY A 426 -15.07 41.74 -50.52
C GLY A 426 -15.13 40.29 -50.03
N GLU A 427 -16.32 39.79 -49.69
CA GLU A 427 -16.67 38.35 -49.80
C GLU A 427 -17.10 38.03 -51.26
N PRO A 428 -17.36 36.77 -51.67
CA PRO A 428 -16.72 35.48 -51.33
C PRO A 428 -16.41 34.65 -52.60
N TRP A 429 -15.60 33.59 -52.49
CA TRP A 429 -15.60 32.50 -53.49
C TRP A 429 -15.59 31.12 -52.83
N ARG A 430 -16.64 30.36 -53.17
CA ARG A 430 -16.74 28.91 -53.00
C ARG A 430 -15.75 28.20 -53.92
N LYS A 431 -15.09 27.16 -53.42
CA LYS A 431 -15.12 25.79 -53.96
C LYS A 431 -14.51 24.82 -52.97
#